data_AF-A0A2V9NMT7-F1
#
_entry.id   AF-A0A2V9NMT7-F1
#
_cell.length_a   1.000
_cell.length_b   1.000
_cell.length_c   1.000
_cell.angle_alpha   90.00
_cell.angle_beta   90.00
_cell.angle_gamma   90.00
#
_symmetry.space_group_name_H-M   'P 1'
#
loop_
_entity.id
_entity.type
_entity.pdbx_description
1 polymer ?
#
loop_
_entity_poly.entity_id
_entity_poly.type
_entity_poly.pdbx_seq_one_letter_code
_entity_poly.pdbx_strand_id
1 'polypeptide(L)'
;MLQGYLGAAGYDFTYPAIGVTASGRGVIGFTATGDTVNPSAAFAPIDAIVGVGPWNVINGGTGAAQDDGFTSYKSQVGNPPRTRWGDYGAAAVDDNSVWLASEYIANPCTYTNWGGPFFLGGSGDNLLGTCGGASHGPGARAALGNWSTRISQLTP
;
A
#
# COMPACT_ATOMS: atom_id res chain seq x y z
N MET A 1 -17.27 17.80 19.36
CA MET A 1 -16.53 18.44 18.26
C MET A 1 -16.36 17.36 17.21
N LEU A 2 -16.99 17.49 16.03
CA LEU A 2 -16.89 16.49 14.97
C LEU A 2 -15.51 16.65 14.32
N GLN A 3 -14.48 15.99 14.85
CA GLN A 3 -13.15 16.07 14.28
C GLN A 3 -13.11 15.22 13.02
N GLY A 4 -13.04 15.87 11.86
CA GLY A 4 -12.69 15.27 10.57
C GLY A 4 -11.20 14.99 10.45
N TYR A 5 -10.57 14.54 11.54
CA TYR A 5 -9.14 14.25 11.60
C TYR A 5 -8.95 12.79 11.99
N LEU A 6 -8.14 12.09 11.22
CA LEU A 6 -7.73 10.72 11.51
C LEU A 6 -6.22 10.71 11.71
N GLY A 7 -5.79 10.24 12.88
CA GLY A 7 -4.40 10.01 13.21
C GLY A 7 -4.30 8.96 14.30
N ALA A 8 -3.20 8.20 14.30
CA ALA A 8 -2.91 7.21 15.32
C ALA A 8 -1.42 7.26 15.67
N ALA A 9 -1.11 7.17 16.96
CA ALA A 9 0.28 7.20 17.41
C ALA A 9 1.06 6.00 16.83
N GLY A 10 2.23 6.26 16.25
CA GLY A 10 3.08 5.23 15.62
C GLY A 10 2.67 4.84 14.21
N TYR A 11 1.72 5.55 13.59
CA TYR A 11 1.24 5.28 12.24
C TYR A 11 1.19 6.55 11.38
N ASP A 12 1.55 6.39 10.12
CA ASP A 12 1.32 7.34 9.05
C ASP A 12 0.21 6.80 8.14
N PHE A 13 -0.75 7.67 7.82
CA PHE A 13 -1.82 7.38 6.87
C PHE A 13 -1.60 8.18 5.59
N THR A 14 -1.31 7.49 4.50
CA THR A 14 -0.91 8.13 3.24
C THR A 14 -1.97 7.95 2.16
N TYR A 15 -2.10 8.98 1.31
CA TYR A 15 -2.96 9.02 0.13
C TYR A 15 -4.43 8.62 0.40
N PRO A 16 -5.16 9.40 1.20
CA PRO A 16 -6.55 9.08 1.53
C PRO A 16 -7.48 9.25 0.32
N ALA A 17 -8.42 8.32 0.17
CA ALA A 17 -9.55 8.42 -0.76
C ALA A 17 -10.85 8.20 0.00
N ILE A 18 -11.85 9.07 -0.20
CA ILE A 18 -13.07 9.09 0.60
C ILE A 18 -14.27 8.82 -0.31
N GLY A 19 -15.13 7.88 0.09
CA GLY A 19 -16.43 7.65 -0.52
C GLY A 19 -17.53 7.83 0.53
N VAL A 20 -18.57 8.60 0.20
CA VAL A 20 -19.72 8.85 1.08
C VAL A 20 -20.99 8.53 0.31
N THR A 21 -21.81 7.64 0.87
CA THR A 21 -23.10 7.24 0.30
C THR A 21 -24.13 8.36 0.44
N ALA A 22 -25.24 8.26 -0.29
CA ALA A 22 -26.36 9.21 -0.16
C ALA A 22 -26.97 9.24 1.26
N SER A 23 -26.74 8.20 2.08
CA SER A 23 -27.19 8.17 3.48
C SER A 23 -26.32 8.99 4.44
N GLY A 24 -25.17 9.53 3.98
CA GLY A 24 -24.20 10.25 4.80
C GLY A 24 -23.16 9.35 5.49
N ARG A 25 -23.29 8.03 5.33
CA ARG A 25 -22.30 7.03 5.78
C ARG A 25 -21.22 6.84 4.73
N GLY A 26 -19.96 6.81 5.14
CA GLY A 26 -18.82 6.72 4.25
C GLY A 26 -17.63 5.99 4.85
N VAL A 27 -16.59 5.87 4.03
CA VAL A 27 -15.29 5.31 4.41
C VAL A 27 -14.16 6.16 3.84
N ILE A 28 -13.09 6.27 4.60
CA ILE A 28 -11.80 6.81 4.18
C ILE A 28 -10.91 5.59 3.96
N GLY A 29 -10.52 5.30 2.72
CA GLY A 29 -9.47 4.33 2.40
C GLY A 29 -8.10 5.01 2.33
N PHE A 30 -7.04 4.33 2.78
CA PHE A 30 -5.68 4.86 2.79
C PHE A 30 -4.66 3.73 2.92
N THR A 31 -3.39 4.05 2.75
CA THR A 31 -2.30 3.16 3.14
C THR A 31 -1.86 3.49 4.56
N ALA A 32 -1.86 2.50 5.46
CA ALA A 32 -1.30 2.61 6.80
C ALA A 32 0.11 2.03 6.82
N THR A 33 1.08 2.81 7.29
CA THR A 33 2.45 2.38 7.55
C THR A 33 2.87 2.85 8.94
N GLY A 34 3.85 2.20 9.56
CA GLY A 34 4.31 2.60 10.89
C GLY A 34 5.29 1.60 11.48
N ASP A 35 5.66 1.81 12.74
CA ASP A 35 6.70 1.02 13.41
C ASP A 35 6.35 -0.48 13.48
N THR A 36 5.07 -0.83 13.50
CA THR A 36 4.57 -2.20 13.64
C THR A 36 3.76 -2.67 12.44
N VAL A 37 3.63 -1.85 11.39
CA VAL A 37 2.82 -2.20 10.22
C VAL A 37 3.54 -1.76 8.96
N ASN A 38 3.81 -2.74 8.10
CA ASN A 38 4.26 -2.47 6.73
C ASN A 38 3.14 -1.75 5.95
N PRO A 39 3.45 -1.02 4.86
CA PRO A 39 2.44 -0.33 4.06
C PRO A 39 1.27 -1.26 3.69
N SER A 40 0.13 -1.05 4.35
CA SER A 40 -1.06 -1.90 4.33
C SER A 40 -2.26 -1.11 3.83
N ALA A 41 -3.13 -1.73 3.05
CA ALA A 41 -4.42 -1.16 2.70
C ALA A 41 -5.32 -1.13 3.95
N ALA A 42 -5.78 0.06 4.31
CA ALA A 42 -6.54 0.30 5.53
C ALA A 42 -7.73 1.23 5.27
N PHE A 43 -8.65 1.26 6.24
CA PHE A 43 -9.82 2.12 6.17
C PHE A 43 -10.22 2.65 7.55
N ALA A 44 -10.99 3.73 7.56
CA ALA A 44 -11.77 4.18 8.71
C ALA A 44 -13.18 4.57 8.26
N PRO A 45 -14.24 4.24 9.04
CA PRO A 45 -15.57 4.73 8.75
C PRO A 45 -15.66 6.24 9.04
N ILE A 46 -16.49 6.93 8.28
CA ILE A 46 -16.83 8.33 8.52
C ILE A 46 -18.35 8.51 8.40
N ASP A 47 -18.92 9.27 9.32
CA ASP A 47 -20.36 9.52 9.38
C ASP A 47 -20.65 11.00 9.69
N ALA A 48 -21.74 11.52 9.14
CA ALA A 48 -22.12 12.92 9.26
C ALA A 48 -22.49 13.35 10.70
N ILE A 49 -22.85 12.40 11.58
CA ILE A 49 -23.29 12.64 12.96
C ILE A 49 -22.15 12.36 13.95
N VAL A 50 -21.43 11.25 13.78
CA VAL A 50 -20.38 10.81 14.74
C VAL A 50 -18.96 11.14 14.29
N GLY A 51 -18.73 11.45 13.02
CA GLY A 51 -17.42 11.80 12.48
C GLY A 51 -16.61 10.56 12.10
N VAL A 52 -15.29 10.64 12.23
CA VAL A 52 -14.39 9.53 11.88
C VAL A 52 -14.32 8.52 13.03
N GLY A 53 -14.52 7.24 12.72
CA GLY A 53 -14.39 6.13 13.67
C GLY A 53 -13.00 5.50 13.71
N PRO A 54 -12.82 4.41 14.47
CA PRO A 54 -11.56 3.70 14.54
C PRO A 54 -11.18 3.09 13.18
N TRP A 55 -9.89 3.10 12.88
CA TRP A 55 -9.36 2.52 11.66
C TRP A 55 -9.02 1.04 11.81
N ASN A 56 -8.98 0.32 10.69
CA ASN A 56 -8.53 -1.08 10.61
C ASN A 56 -7.81 -1.35 9.29
N VAL A 57 -6.97 -2.38 9.29
CA VAL A 57 -6.42 -2.95 8.04
C VAL A 57 -7.53 -3.73 7.32
N ILE A 58 -7.63 -3.53 6.01
CA ILE A 58 -8.54 -4.28 5.15
C ILE A 58 -8.18 -5.77 5.20
N ASN A 59 -9.16 -6.67 5.23
CA ASN A 59 -8.90 -8.10 5.14
C ASN A 59 -8.12 -8.42 3.85
N GLY A 60 -6.96 -9.09 3.99
CA GLY A 60 -6.03 -9.35 2.87
C GLY A 60 -5.29 -8.12 2.35
N GLY A 61 -5.32 -7.01 3.08
CA GLY A 61 -4.62 -5.76 2.78
C GLY A 61 -3.36 -5.54 3.63
N THR A 62 -2.98 -6.48 4.50
CA THR A 62 -1.76 -6.36 5.30
C THR A 62 -0.51 -6.38 4.41
N GLY A 63 0.35 -5.38 4.58
CA GLY A 63 1.62 -5.25 3.89
C GLY A 63 2.60 -6.35 4.27
N ALA A 64 3.19 -7.00 3.27
CA ALA A 64 4.09 -8.12 3.49
C ALA A 64 5.53 -7.71 3.84
N ALA A 65 5.96 -6.51 3.45
CA ALA A 65 7.29 -5.97 3.72
C ALA A 65 7.29 -4.44 3.73
N GLN A 66 8.40 -3.85 4.21
CA GLN A 66 8.64 -2.41 4.11
C GLN A 66 8.70 -1.97 2.65
N ASP A 67 8.41 -0.70 2.40
CA ASP A 67 8.68 -0.11 1.08
C ASP A 67 10.19 -0.01 0.86
N ASP A 68 10.61 -0.62 -0.23
CA ASP A 68 11.98 -0.69 -0.72
C ASP A 68 12.00 -0.39 -2.24
N GLY A 69 11.03 0.40 -2.73
CA GLY A 69 10.83 0.70 -4.13
C GLY A 69 12.12 0.98 -4.92
N PHE A 70 12.04 0.93 -6.25
CA PHE A 70 13.19 1.10 -7.16
C PHE A 70 14.10 2.31 -6.86
N THR A 71 13.52 3.39 -6.34
CA THR A 71 14.21 4.64 -6.02
C THR A 71 14.68 4.75 -4.56
N SER A 72 14.50 3.72 -3.75
CA SER A 72 14.86 3.71 -2.33
C SER A 72 16.30 3.24 -2.08
N TYR A 73 16.92 2.57 -3.06
CA TYR A 73 18.27 2.07 -2.93
C TYR A 73 19.32 3.07 -3.46
N LYS A 74 20.13 3.62 -2.54
CA LYS A 74 21.16 4.63 -2.86
C LYS A 74 22.14 4.18 -3.96
N SER A 75 22.50 2.91 -3.98
CA SER A 75 23.39 2.34 -5.00
C SER A 75 22.80 2.36 -6.41
N GLN A 76 21.48 2.49 -6.54
CA GLN A 76 20.76 2.46 -7.82
C GLN A 76 20.43 3.86 -8.33
N VAL A 77 20.13 4.81 -7.42
CA VAL A 77 19.60 6.13 -7.81
C VAL A 77 20.35 7.33 -7.22
N GLY A 78 21.47 7.09 -6.53
CA GLY A 78 22.30 8.13 -5.93
C GLY A 78 21.80 8.59 -4.55
N ASN A 79 22.32 9.73 -4.09
CA ASN A 79 22.08 10.25 -2.74
C ASN A 79 21.65 11.73 -2.79
N PRO A 80 20.50 12.11 -2.21
CA PRO A 80 19.55 11.26 -1.50
C PRO A 80 18.69 10.40 -2.45
N PRO A 81 18.31 9.19 -2.05
CA PRO A 81 17.32 8.40 -2.78
C PRO A 81 15.98 9.16 -2.76
N ARG A 82 15.24 9.12 -3.86
CA ARG A 82 13.94 9.79 -4.00
C ARG A 82 12.86 8.77 -4.31
N THR A 83 12.48 8.02 -3.28
CA THR A 83 11.43 7.00 -3.37
C THR A 83 10.16 7.59 -3.99
N ARG A 84 9.66 6.95 -5.05
CA ARG A 84 8.36 7.23 -5.68
C ARG A 84 7.35 6.24 -5.13
N TRP A 85 6.59 6.67 -4.12
CA TRP A 85 5.59 5.89 -3.40
C TRP A 85 4.49 6.82 -2.88
N GLY A 86 3.29 6.29 -2.65
CA GLY A 86 2.23 7.00 -1.95
C GLY A 86 1.41 7.91 -2.86
N ASP A 87 1.41 7.67 -4.17
CA ASP A 87 0.71 8.47 -5.18
C ASP A 87 -0.61 7.83 -5.65
N TYR A 88 -1.03 6.70 -5.07
CA TYR A 88 -2.16 5.89 -5.58
C TYR A 88 -3.22 5.56 -4.52
N GLY A 89 -4.47 5.80 -4.91
CA GLY A 89 -5.65 5.46 -4.14
C GLY A 89 -6.92 6.00 -4.82
N ALA A 90 -8.04 5.33 -4.61
CA ALA A 90 -9.33 5.76 -5.14
C ALA A 90 -10.47 5.26 -4.27
N ALA A 91 -11.60 5.97 -4.35
CA ALA A 91 -12.87 5.56 -3.77
C ALA A 91 -13.97 5.79 -4.81
N ALA A 92 -14.87 4.83 -4.96
CA ALA A 92 -16.06 4.93 -5.80
C ALA A 92 -17.28 4.46 -5.01
N VAL A 93 -18.34 5.27 -5.00
CA VAL A 93 -19.60 4.94 -4.33
C VAL A 93 -20.47 4.14 -5.30
N ASP A 94 -21.04 3.04 -4.80
CA ASP A 94 -21.92 2.13 -5.51
C ASP A 94 -23.12 1.81 -4.61
N ASP A 95 -24.20 2.56 -4.79
CA ASP A 95 -25.38 2.60 -3.90
C ASP A 95 -25.01 2.80 -2.41
N ASN A 96 -25.18 1.75 -1.61
CA ASN A 96 -24.90 1.71 -0.18
C ASN A 96 -23.48 1.23 0.13
N SER A 97 -22.67 0.96 -0.89
CA SER A 97 -21.31 0.47 -0.75
C SER A 97 -20.29 1.47 -1.29
N VAL A 98 -19.04 1.28 -0.88
CA VAL A 98 -17.88 2.02 -1.38
C VAL A 98 -16.81 1.03 -1.78
N TRP A 99 -16.37 1.14 -3.03
CA TRP A 99 -15.18 0.48 -3.55
C TRP A 99 -13.96 1.33 -3.25
N LEU A 100 -12.98 0.73 -2.59
CA LEU A 100 -11.69 1.33 -2.27
C LEU A 100 -10.60 0.67 -3.11
N ALA A 101 -9.67 1.49 -3.58
CA ALA A 101 -8.40 1.06 -4.14
C ALA A 101 -7.30 1.70 -3.29
N SER A 102 -6.45 0.91 -2.66
CA SER A 102 -5.36 1.40 -1.81
C SER A 102 -4.04 0.76 -2.20
N GLU A 103 -3.01 1.60 -2.33
CA GLU A 103 -1.63 1.14 -2.52
C GLU A 103 -1.16 0.35 -1.29
N TYR A 104 -0.50 -0.79 -1.49
CA TYR A 104 0.11 -1.57 -0.41
C TYR A 104 1.24 -2.45 -0.93
N ILE A 105 2.05 -3.00 -0.02
CA ILE A 105 3.09 -3.98 -0.37
C ILE A 105 2.50 -5.39 -0.31
N ALA A 106 2.12 -5.96 -1.44
CA ALA A 106 1.49 -7.29 -1.50
C ALA A 106 2.44 -8.44 -1.19
N ASN A 107 3.72 -8.28 -1.55
CA ASN A 107 4.70 -9.37 -1.50
C ASN A 107 6.03 -8.87 -0.93
N PRO A 108 6.75 -9.71 -0.17
CA PRO A 108 8.08 -9.36 0.28
C PRO A 108 9.08 -9.52 -0.86
N CYS A 109 10.08 -8.64 -0.91
CA CYS A 109 11.27 -8.89 -1.69
C CYS A 109 12.51 -8.31 -1.02
N THR A 110 13.55 -9.12 -0.90
CA THR A 110 14.86 -8.67 -0.39
C THR A 110 15.70 -8.10 -1.51
N TYR A 111 16.69 -7.27 -1.17
CA TYR A 111 17.65 -6.73 -2.14
C TYR A 111 18.35 -7.82 -2.97
N THR A 112 18.71 -8.96 -2.35
CA THR A 112 19.34 -10.09 -3.05
C THR A 112 18.38 -10.79 -4.02
N ASN A 113 17.11 -10.94 -3.65
CA ASN A 113 16.09 -11.54 -4.52
C ASN A 113 15.69 -10.58 -5.65
N TRP A 114 15.64 -9.28 -5.38
CA TRP A 114 15.41 -8.24 -6.38
C TRP A 114 16.55 -8.19 -7.41
N GLY A 115 17.80 -8.26 -6.95
CA GLY A 115 18.96 -8.32 -7.84
C GLY A 115 19.13 -9.61 -8.61
N GLY A 116 18.55 -10.71 -8.13
CA GLY A 116 18.67 -12.02 -8.74
C GLY A 116 20.14 -12.41 -9.03
N PRO A 117 20.41 -13.12 -10.14
CA PRO A 117 21.76 -13.52 -10.54
C PRO A 117 22.74 -12.35 -10.82
N PHE A 118 22.26 -11.11 -10.89
CA PHE A 118 23.11 -9.94 -11.12
C PHE A 118 23.88 -9.53 -9.86
N PHE A 119 23.44 -9.96 -8.67
CA PHE A 119 24.16 -9.74 -7.41
C PHE A 119 24.87 -11.00 -6.95
N LEU A 120 26.05 -10.81 -6.36
CA LEU A 120 26.89 -11.91 -5.91
C LEU A 120 26.17 -12.71 -4.82
N GLY A 121 25.89 -13.99 -5.09
CA GLY A 121 25.11 -14.86 -4.21
C GLY A 121 23.58 -14.75 -4.36
N GLY A 122 23.08 -13.99 -5.35
CA GLY A 122 21.66 -13.89 -5.63
C GLY A 122 21.11 -15.08 -6.41
N SER A 123 19.83 -15.37 -6.19
CA SER A 123 19.06 -16.42 -6.88
C SER A 123 17.78 -15.79 -7.44
N GLY A 124 17.33 -16.20 -8.63
CA GLY A 124 16.12 -15.65 -9.23
C GLY A 124 16.05 -15.89 -10.74
N ASP A 125 15.10 -15.23 -11.40
CA ASP A 125 15.03 -15.21 -12.86
C ASP A 125 16.20 -14.40 -13.48
N ASN A 126 16.29 -14.37 -14.81
CA ASN A 126 17.31 -13.60 -15.53
C ASN A 126 16.88 -12.13 -15.79
N LEU A 127 15.87 -11.63 -15.07
CA LEU A 127 15.35 -10.27 -15.19
C LEU A 127 15.68 -9.48 -13.91
N LEU A 128 16.33 -8.33 -14.06
CA LEU A 128 16.65 -7.51 -12.89
C LEU A 128 15.35 -6.95 -12.29
N GLY A 129 15.19 -7.18 -10.99
CA GLY A 129 14.23 -6.46 -10.15
C GLY A 129 12.81 -7.01 -10.10
N THR A 130 12.59 -8.24 -10.57
CA THR A 130 11.24 -8.85 -10.58
C THR A 130 10.92 -9.61 -9.30
N CYS A 131 11.94 -10.11 -8.60
CA CYS A 131 11.80 -11.10 -7.54
C CYS A 131 11.09 -12.37 -8.02
N GLY A 132 11.38 -12.77 -9.27
CA GLY A 132 10.98 -14.05 -9.84
C GLY A 132 11.83 -15.20 -9.34
N GLY A 133 11.26 -16.41 -9.35
CA GLY A 133 11.98 -17.65 -9.05
C GLY A 133 12.90 -18.09 -10.19
N ALA A 134 13.83 -19.01 -9.89
CA ALA A 134 14.81 -19.53 -10.84
C ALA A 134 14.20 -20.19 -12.10
N SER A 135 12.96 -20.68 -12.01
CA SER A 135 12.24 -21.39 -13.08
C SER A 135 11.62 -20.49 -14.15
N HIS A 136 11.84 -19.17 -14.09
CA HIS A 136 11.30 -18.14 -14.98
C HIS A 136 9.78 -17.89 -14.82
N GLY A 137 9.35 -16.62 -14.84
CA GLY A 137 7.95 -16.19 -14.72
C GLY A 137 7.84 -14.74 -14.25
N PRO A 138 6.64 -14.10 -14.30
CA PRO A 138 6.48 -12.77 -13.75
C PRO A 138 6.72 -12.83 -12.24
N GLY A 139 7.76 -12.12 -11.78
CA GLY A 139 8.06 -12.02 -10.36
C GLY A 139 7.00 -11.22 -9.59
N ALA A 140 7.08 -11.25 -8.27
CA ALA A 140 6.09 -10.65 -7.39
C ALA A 140 6.08 -9.10 -7.41
N ARG A 141 7.05 -8.48 -8.07
CA ARG A 141 7.14 -7.04 -8.30
C ARG A 141 7.73 -6.72 -9.68
N ALA A 142 7.70 -5.46 -10.06
CA ALA A 142 8.37 -4.98 -11.27
C ALA A 142 9.73 -4.35 -10.91
N ALA A 143 10.64 -4.27 -11.89
CA ALA A 143 11.95 -3.66 -11.71
C ALA A 143 11.88 -2.24 -11.10
N LEU A 144 10.82 -1.50 -11.44
CA LEU A 144 10.62 -0.09 -11.08
C LEU A 144 9.60 0.15 -9.94
N GLY A 145 9.02 -0.90 -9.34
CA GLY A 145 7.99 -0.72 -8.30
C GLY A 145 7.72 -1.97 -7.47
N ASN A 146 7.41 -1.79 -6.18
CA ASN A 146 7.05 -2.88 -5.24
C ASN A 146 5.60 -2.82 -4.74
N TRP A 147 4.78 -1.91 -5.28
CA TRP A 147 3.38 -1.78 -4.83
C TRP A 147 2.44 -2.70 -5.60
N SER A 148 1.28 -2.89 -4.97
CA SER A 148 0.06 -3.42 -5.57
C SER A 148 -1.12 -2.56 -5.13
N THR A 149 -2.25 -2.73 -5.79
CA THR A 149 -3.50 -2.05 -5.43
C THR A 149 -4.48 -3.06 -4.83
N ARG A 150 -4.85 -2.88 -3.57
CA ARG A 150 -5.90 -3.67 -2.93
C ARG A 150 -7.26 -3.07 -3.28
N ILE A 151 -8.07 -3.82 -4.04
CA ILE A 151 -9.46 -3.47 -4.30
C ILE A 151 -10.35 -4.10 -3.23
N SER A 152 -11.19 -3.30 -2.59
CA SER A 152 -12.06 -3.73 -1.48
C SER A 152 -13.42 -3.08 -1.56
N GLN A 153 -14.48 -3.82 -1.24
CA GLN A 153 -15.82 -3.27 -1.10
C GLN A 153 -16.19 -3.21 0.38
N LEU A 154 -16.71 -2.07 0.83
CA LEU A 154 -17.22 -1.87 2.19
C LEU A 154 -18.63 -1.30 2.13
N THR A 155 -19.50 -1.71 3.05
CA THR A 155 -20.85 -1.16 3.23
C THR A 155 -20.90 -0.42 4.57
N PRO A 156 -20.70 0.91 4.59
CA PRO A 156 -20.71 1.71 5.82
C PRO A 156 -22.11 1.90 6.43
#